data_AF-A0A0A5GFT0-F1
#
_entry.id   AF-A0A0A5GFT0-F1
#
_cell.length_a   1.000
_cell.length_b   1.000
_cell.length_c   1.000
_cell.angle_alpha   90.00
_cell.angle_beta   90.00
_cell.angle_gamma   90.00
#
_symmetry.space_group_name_H-M   'P 1'
#
loop_
_entity.id
_entity.type
_entity.pdbx_description
1 polymer ?
#
loop_
_entity_poly.entity_id
_entity_poly.type
_entity_poly.pdbx_seq_one_letter_code
_entity_poly.pdbx_strand_id
1 'polypeptide(L)' 'MVLAIMLFAVTLLCLWAVVREVKRKNLFAVAFSFVCALVFGFFSIATIVKELKDMI' A
#
# COMPACT_ATOMS: atom_id res chain seq x y z
N MET A 1 14.95 1.19 7.28
CA MET A 1 14.02 0.24 7.96
C MET A 1 12.65 0.85 8.27
N VAL A 2 12.59 1.98 8.99
CA VAL A 2 11.31 2.59 9.46
C VAL A 2 10.36 2.95 8.30
N LEU A 3 10.89 3.49 7.20
CA LEU A 3 10.11 3.85 6.01
C LEU A 3 9.43 2.64 5.35
N ALA A 4 10.14 1.51 5.27
CA ALA A 4 9.60 0.27 4.71
C ALA A 4 8.38 -0.22 5.50
N ILE A 5 8.48 -0.21 6.83
CA ILE A 5 7.42 -0.65 7.74
C ILE A 5 6.22 0.29 7.66
N MET A 6 6.45 1.62 7.64
CA MET A 6 5.39 2.61 7.49
C MET A 6 4.63 2.43 6.16
N LEU A 7 5.34 2.30 5.05
CA LEU A 7 4.73 2.08 3.74
C LEU A 7 3.94 0.77 3.72
N PHE A 8 4.48 -0.30 4.30
CA PHE A 8 3.79 -1.59 4.38
C PHE A 8 2.47 -1.51 5.17
N ALA A 9 2.47 -0.82 6.31
CA ALA A 9 1.28 -0.59 7.11
C ALA A 9 0.21 0.22 6.33
N VAL A 10 0.64 1.26 5.60
CA VAL A 10 -0.26 2.05 4.74
C VAL A 10 -0.85 1.19 3.63
N THR A 11 -0.06 0.32 2.99
CA THR A 11 -0.55 -0.58 1.93
C THR A 11 -1.66 -1.51 2.45
N LEU A 12 -1.49 -2.07 3.65
CA LEU A 12 -2.51 -2.90 4.31
C LEU A 12 -3.80 -2.11 4.59
N LEU A 13 -3.69 -0.87 5.05
CA LEU A 13 -4.84 0.01 5.27
C LEU A 13 -5.56 0.33 3.96
N CYS A 14 -4.83 0.58 2.87
CA CYS A 14 -5.44 0.79 1.55
C CYS A 14 -6.17 -0.45 1.04
N LEU A 15 -5.60 -1.65 1.21
CA LEU A 15 -6.27 -2.91 0.85
C LEU A 15 -7.58 -3.10 1.64
N TRP A 16 -7.57 -2.78 2.93
CA TRP A 16 -8.78 -2.85 3.75
C TRP A 16 -9.82 -1.79 3.33
N ALA A 17 -9.37 -0.59 2.97
CA ALA A 17 -10.24 0.47 2.44
C ALA A 17 -10.91 0.04 1.12
N VAL A 18 -10.19 -0.61 0.20
CA VAL A 18 -10.78 -1.13 -1.05
C VAL A 18 -11.95 -2.06 -0.75
N VAL A 19 -11.77 -3.05 0.15
CA VAL A 19 -12.83 -4.00 0.52
C VAL A 19 -14.03 -3.29 1.17
N ARG A 20 -13.77 -2.30 2.03
CA ARG A 20 -14.81 -1.51 2.70
C ARG A 20 -15.59 -0.63 1.73
N GLU A 21 -14.91 0.04 0.81
CA GLU A 21 -15.51 0.95 -0.16
C GLU A 21 -16.33 0.20 -1.22
N VAL A 22 -15.91 -1.02 -1.59
CA VAL A 22 -16.71 -1.92 -2.47
C VAL A 22 -18.06 -2.23 -1.83
N LYS A 23 -18.10 -2.54 -0.53
CA LYS A 23 -19.36 -2.77 0.21
C LYS A 23 -20.24 -1.52 0.30
N ARG A 24 -19.65 -0.32 0.30
CA ARG A 24 -20.35 0.97 0.33
C ARG A 24 -20.81 1.45 -1.05
N LYS A 25 -20.53 0.67 -2.12
CA LYS A 25 -20.79 1.00 -3.53
C LYS A 25 -20.20 2.34 -3.99
N ASN A 26 -19.17 2.83 -3.30
CA ASN A 26 -18.53 4.10 -3.64
C ASN A 26 -17.43 3.88 -4.66
N LEU A 27 -17.80 3.78 -5.94
CA LEU A 27 -16.90 3.43 -7.04
C LEU A 27 -15.69 4.36 -7.17
N PHE A 28 -15.86 5.66 -6.89
CA PHE A 28 -14.76 6.62 -6.90
C PHE A 28 -13.73 6.34 -5.80
N ALA A 29 -14.19 6.06 -4.58
CA ALA A 29 -13.30 5.75 -3.47
C ALA A 29 -12.63 4.38 -3.63
N VAL A 30 -13.32 3.40 -4.25
CA VAL A 30 -12.70 2.12 -4.62
C VAL A 30 -11.57 2.33 -5.62
N ALA A 31 -11.81 3.06 -6.71
CA ALA A 31 -10.77 3.33 -7.70
C ALA A 31 -9.58 4.07 -7.09
N PHE A 32 -9.83 5.10 -6.27
CA PHE A 32 -8.78 5.86 -5.60
C PHE A 32 -7.99 5.00 -4.62
N SER A 33 -8.66 4.28 -3.72
CA SER A 33 -7.99 3.40 -2.74
C SER A 33 -7.23 2.25 -3.40
N PHE A 34 -7.71 1.76 -4.55
CA PHE A 34 -7.01 0.74 -5.33
C PHE A 34 -5.73 1.27 -5.98
N VAL A 35 -5.78 2.47 -6.57
CA VAL A 35 -4.59 3.14 -7.10
C VAL A 35 -3.59 3.44 -5.97
N CYS A 36 -4.05 3.91 -4.81
CA CYS A 36 -3.19 4.09 -3.64
C CYS A 36 -2.55 2.77 -3.20
N ALA A 37 -3.31 1.67 -3.12
CA ALA A 37 -2.76 0.35 -2.76
C ALA A 37 -1.66 -0.11 -3.73
N LEU A 38 -1.84 0.13 -5.04
CA LEU A 38 -0.82 -0.19 -6.06
C LEU A 38 0.44 0.66 -5.90
N VAL A 39 0.30 1.98 -5.75
CA VAL A 39 1.44 2.90 -5.62
C VAL A 39 2.20 2.63 -4.32
N PHE A 40 1.51 2.60 -3.18
CA PHE A 40 2.15 2.33 -1.88
C PHE A 40 2.70 0.91 -1.77
N GLY A 41 2.05 -0.08 -2.38
CA GLY A 41 2.56 -1.45 -2.46
C GLY A 41 3.84 -1.54 -3.27
N PHE A 42 3.91 -0.89 -4.42
CA PHE A 42 5.12 -0.83 -5.23
C PHE A 42 6.27 -0.13 -4.51
N PHE A 43 6.01 1.02 -3.88
CA PHE A 43 7.00 1.74 -3.09
C PHE A 43 7.47 0.95 -1.86
N SER A 44 6.57 0.22 -1.21
CA SER A 44 6.89 -0.64 -0.06
C SER A 44 7.88 -1.75 -0.48
N ILE A 45 7.60 -2.46 -1.58
CA ILE A 45 8.49 -3.50 -2.10
C ILE A 45 9.84 -2.92 -2.51
N ALA A 46 9.86 -1.82 -3.26
CA ALA A 46 11.11 -1.18 -3.68
C ALA A 46 11.97 -0.75 -2.49
N THR A 47 11.34 -0.25 -1.42
CA THR A 47 12.05 0.14 -0.19
C THR A 47 12.59 -1.08 0.55
N ILE A 48 11.81 -2.17 0.67
CA ILE A 48 12.27 -3.43 1.28
C ILE A 48 13.46 -4.01 0.51
N VAL A 49 13.40 -4.04 -0.82
CA VAL A 49 14.49 -4.55 -1.67
C VAL A 49 15.75 -3.70 -1.52
N LYS A 50 15.61 -2.38 -1.47
CA LYS A 50 16.75 -1.47 -1.29
C LYS A 50 17.40 -1.67 0.08
N GLU A 51 16.61 -1.75 1.14
CA GLU A 51 17.08 -1.98 2.51
C GLU A 51 17.76 -3.35 2.65
N LEU A 52 17.20 -4.39 2.02
CA LEU A 52 17.80 -5.73 2.02
C LEU A 52 19.14 -5.74 1.28
N LYS A 53 19.26 -5.00 0.18
CA LYS A 53 20.51 -4.86 -0.58
C LYS A 53 21.57 -4.07 0.18
N ASP A 54 21.18 -3.06 0.95
CA ASP A 54 22.09 -2.27 1.80
C ASP A 54 22.62 -3.08 3.00
N MET A 55 21.90 -4.14 3.41
CA MET A 55 22.29 -5.03 4.52
C MET A 55 23.28 -6.15 4.14
N ILE A 56 23.48 -6.43 2.85
CA ILE A 56 24.40 -7.44 2.32
C ILE A 56 25.70 -6.77 1.89
#